data_AF-A0A2D7TPQ9-F1
#
_entry.id   AF-A0A2D7TPQ9-F1
#
_cell.length_a   1.000
_cell.length_b   1.000
_cell.length_c   1.000
_cell.angle_alpha   90.00
_cell.angle_beta   90.00
_cell.angle_gamma   90.00
#
_symmetry.space_group_name_H-M   'P 1'
#
loop_
_entity.id
_entity.type
_entity.pdbx_description
1 polymer ?
#
loop_
_entity_poly.entity_id
_entity_poly.type
_entity_poly.pdbx_seq_one_letter_code
_entity_poly.pdbx_strand_id
1 'polypeptide(L)'
;MSYFQYTLDDLHKNSARKEFDYITFFAGGGGSSCAYKLAGGDVKYMNEFQQIHVDTYLANFPNTVHECKDIKEVSGKDILEMTGLQKGELDIMDGSPPCPPFSMAGSKREGWNKEKVAYGMKQQNIEDLTWEMIRIAEEVMPKVIVCENVKGLSMDYARDHLNKMIVDFEKIGYSVTWKIMKGHEHGVPQKRERVFIVAVRDDVLDAIGLPFMCLSGLFPETTSERTSIGEAIDD
;
A
#
# COMPACT_ATOMS: atom_id res chain seq x y z
N MET A 1 -2.39 15.51 -21.54
CA MET A 1 -1.23 14.93 -20.88
C MET A 1 -0.53 14.08 -21.90
N SER A 2 0.40 14.74 -22.57
CA SER A 2 1.67 14.11 -22.90
C SER A 2 2.17 13.33 -21.69
N TYR A 3 2.85 12.21 -21.93
CA TYR A 3 3.58 11.50 -20.88
C TYR A 3 4.35 12.50 -19.99
N PHE A 4 4.03 12.50 -18.70
CA PHE A 4 4.72 13.36 -17.74
C PHE A 4 5.80 12.51 -17.07
N GLN A 5 7.01 12.60 -17.60
CA GLN A 5 8.18 12.03 -16.97
C GLN A 5 8.48 12.81 -15.69
N TYR A 6 8.63 12.10 -14.58
CA TYR A 6 9.14 12.67 -13.33
C TYR A 6 10.50 12.09 -13.02
N THR A 7 11.32 12.89 -12.36
CA THR A 7 12.69 12.55 -11.97
C THR A 7 12.81 12.39 -10.46
N LEU A 8 13.93 11.84 -9.97
CA LEU A 8 14.22 11.81 -8.55
C LEU A 8 14.27 13.23 -7.92
N ASP A 9 14.71 14.22 -8.70
CA ASP A 9 14.70 15.62 -8.26
C ASP A 9 13.28 16.15 -8.04
N ASP A 10 12.31 15.75 -8.89
CA ASP A 10 10.91 16.08 -8.68
C ASP A 10 10.37 15.47 -7.40
N LEU A 11 10.74 14.22 -7.09
CA LEU A 11 10.36 13.56 -5.84
C LEU A 11 10.94 14.30 -4.63
N HIS A 12 12.22 14.67 -4.68
CA HIS A 12 12.87 15.42 -3.60
C HIS A 12 12.24 16.79 -3.39
N LYS A 13 12.02 17.54 -4.48
CA LYS A 13 11.40 18.86 -4.42
C LYS A 13 9.98 18.81 -3.87
N ASN A 14 9.17 17.83 -4.29
CA ASN A 14 7.79 17.72 -3.84
C ASN A 14 7.72 17.25 -2.39
N SER A 15 8.45 16.22 -2.00
CA SER A 15 8.45 15.70 -0.61
C SER A 15 9.01 16.69 0.42
N ALA A 16 9.83 17.65 0.00
CA ALA A 16 10.28 18.74 0.87
C ALA A 16 9.13 19.63 1.39
N ARG A 17 7.94 19.59 0.78
CA ARG A 17 6.75 20.31 1.26
C ARG A 17 6.18 19.73 2.55
N LYS A 18 6.39 18.43 2.80
CA LYS A 18 5.93 17.70 4.01
C LYS A 18 4.46 17.95 4.32
N GLU A 19 3.60 17.73 3.31
CA GLU A 19 2.16 18.00 3.43
C GLU A 19 1.43 16.94 4.27
N PHE A 20 1.98 15.74 4.36
CA PHE A 20 1.49 14.64 5.18
C PHE A 20 2.61 13.65 5.49
N ASP A 21 2.48 12.95 6.59
CA ASP A 21 3.41 11.92 7.04
C ASP A 21 2.88 10.53 6.69
N TYR A 22 3.74 9.67 6.13
CA TYR A 22 3.34 8.30 5.79
C TYR A 22 4.37 7.26 6.20
N ILE A 23 3.90 6.03 6.40
CA ILE A 23 4.74 4.83 6.52
C ILE A 23 4.35 3.83 5.45
N THR A 24 5.26 2.95 5.05
CA THR A 24 5.01 1.95 4.00
C THR A 24 5.53 0.57 4.37
N PHE A 25 4.68 -0.45 4.17
CA PHE A 25 5.00 -1.86 4.39
C PHE A 25 5.04 -2.62 3.07
N PHE A 26 5.85 -3.67 3.01
CA PHE A 26 6.07 -4.43 1.78
C PHE A 26 6.53 -3.51 0.64
N ALA A 27 7.41 -2.56 0.97
CA ALA A 27 7.72 -1.41 0.12
C ALA A 27 8.38 -1.79 -1.21
N GLY A 28 8.98 -2.99 -1.29
CA GLY A 28 9.80 -3.38 -2.43
C GLY A 28 10.87 -2.33 -2.72
N GLY A 29 11.06 -2.00 -3.99
CA GLY A 29 11.96 -0.91 -4.41
C GLY A 29 11.39 0.51 -4.25
N GLY A 30 10.19 0.69 -3.67
CA GLY A 30 9.63 2.01 -3.37
C GLY A 30 8.65 2.58 -4.39
N GLY A 31 7.98 1.74 -5.20
CA GLY A 31 7.06 2.19 -6.23
C GLY A 31 5.89 3.06 -5.71
N SER A 32 5.23 2.65 -4.62
CA SER A 32 4.18 3.46 -3.98
C SER A 32 4.76 4.73 -3.34
N SER A 33 5.93 4.63 -2.71
CA SER A 33 6.65 5.76 -2.12
C SER A 33 6.95 6.87 -3.13
N CYS A 34 7.24 6.54 -4.39
CA CYS A 34 7.39 7.55 -5.44
C CYS A 34 6.14 8.40 -5.60
N ALA A 35 4.95 7.79 -5.58
CA ALA A 35 3.68 8.51 -5.71
C ALA A 35 3.41 9.42 -4.49
N TYR A 36 3.61 8.92 -3.27
CA TYR A 36 3.44 9.73 -2.06
C TYR A 36 4.42 10.91 -2.02
N LYS A 37 5.70 10.69 -2.38
CA LYS A 37 6.69 11.76 -2.43
C LYS A 37 6.37 12.82 -3.48
N LEU A 38 5.90 12.42 -4.66
CA LEU A 38 5.39 13.36 -5.67
C LEU A 38 4.20 14.18 -5.15
N ALA A 39 3.32 13.55 -4.36
CA ALA A 39 2.20 14.23 -3.71
C ALA A 39 2.61 15.14 -2.54
N GLY A 40 3.86 15.11 -2.09
CA GLY A 40 4.34 15.94 -0.97
C GLY A 40 4.50 15.21 0.36
N GLY A 41 4.36 13.88 0.36
CA GLY A 41 4.48 13.03 1.54
C GLY A 41 5.90 12.89 2.06
N ASP A 42 6.05 12.92 3.38
CA ASP A 42 7.27 12.62 4.10
C ASP A 42 7.23 11.19 4.66
N VAL A 43 8.20 10.36 4.26
CA VAL A 43 8.26 8.97 4.71
C VAL A 43 8.90 8.91 6.09
N LYS A 44 8.15 8.44 7.08
CA LYS A 44 8.66 8.31 8.45
C LYS A 44 9.24 6.93 8.72
N TYR A 45 8.72 5.90 8.06
CA TYR A 45 9.14 4.53 8.29
C TYR A 45 8.87 3.67 7.04
N MET A 46 9.79 2.73 6.78
CA MET A 46 9.65 1.71 5.74
C MET A 46 9.97 0.32 6.29
N ASN A 47 9.14 -0.67 5.95
CA ASN A 47 9.45 -2.07 6.18
C ASN A 47 9.45 -2.87 4.86
N GLU A 48 10.45 -3.72 4.73
CA GLU A 48 10.59 -4.67 3.63
C GLU A 48 11.38 -5.88 4.12
N PHE A 49 11.00 -7.09 3.71
CA PHE A 49 11.61 -8.33 4.20
C PHE A 49 12.90 -8.70 3.46
N GLN A 50 13.07 -8.24 2.22
CA GLN A 50 14.22 -8.61 1.40
C GLN A 50 15.26 -7.48 1.31
N GLN A 51 16.51 -7.79 1.69
CA GLN A 51 17.60 -6.83 1.68
C GLN A 51 17.83 -6.19 0.30
N ILE A 52 17.72 -6.96 -0.79
CA ILE A 52 17.89 -6.43 -2.15
C ILE A 52 16.86 -5.33 -2.50
N HIS A 53 15.64 -5.44 -1.98
CA HIS A 53 14.61 -4.44 -2.16
C HIS A 53 14.88 -3.21 -1.28
N VAL A 54 15.33 -3.41 -0.03
CA VAL A 54 15.77 -2.33 0.85
C VAL A 54 16.93 -1.56 0.22
N ASP A 55 17.93 -2.24 -0.32
CA ASP A 55 19.07 -1.62 -1.00
C ASP A 55 18.61 -0.79 -2.21
N THR A 56 17.67 -1.33 -3.00
CA THR A 56 17.07 -0.61 -4.13
C THR A 56 16.30 0.63 -3.68
N TYR A 57 15.53 0.52 -2.59
CA TYR A 57 14.79 1.63 -2.02
C TYR A 57 15.74 2.73 -1.52
N LEU A 58 16.77 2.36 -0.75
CA LEU A 58 17.72 3.31 -0.15
C LEU A 58 18.65 3.95 -1.17
N ALA A 59 18.90 3.31 -2.31
CA ALA A 59 19.59 3.94 -3.43
C ALA A 59 18.84 5.20 -3.93
N ASN A 60 17.52 5.23 -3.77
CA ASN A 60 16.68 6.37 -4.14
C ASN A 60 16.31 7.26 -2.94
N PHE A 61 16.17 6.67 -1.74
CA PHE A 61 15.72 7.36 -0.52
C PHE A 61 16.62 7.00 0.68
N PRO A 62 17.89 7.48 0.71
CA PRO A 62 18.92 6.97 1.61
C PRO A 62 18.70 7.29 3.09
N ASN A 63 17.91 8.33 3.40
CA ASN A 63 17.69 8.79 4.78
C ASN A 63 16.42 8.22 5.41
N THR A 64 15.75 7.27 4.76
CA THR A 64 14.52 6.68 5.27
C THR A 64 14.81 5.75 6.45
N VAL A 65 14.18 6.02 7.58
CA VAL A 65 14.14 5.09 8.72
C VAL A 65 13.46 3.80 8.26
N HIS A 66 14.11 2.65 8.45
CA HIS A 66 13.63 1.40 7.91
C HIS A 66 14.00 0.19 8.77
N GLU A 67 13.28 -0.91 8.55
CA GLU A 67 13.62 -2.22 9.09
C GLU A 67 13.55 -3.31 8.01
N CYS A 68 14.67 -4.00 7.79
CA CYS A 68 14.74 -5.15 6.89
C CYS A 68 14.38 -6.46 7.64
N LYS A 69 13.10 -6.70 7.91
CA LYS A 69 12.64 -7.88 8.66
C LYS A 69 11.20 -8.27 8.30
N ASP A 70 10.76 -9.44 8.76
CA ASP A 70 9.38 -9.88 8.58
C ASP A 70 8.44 -8.92 9.33
N ILE A 71 7.33 -8.52 8.70
CA ILE A 71 6.34 -7.64 9.31
C ILE A 71 5.76 -8.23 10.60
N LYS A 72 5.78 -9.56 10.76
CA LYS A 72 5.38 -10.24 12.01
C LYS A 72 6.23 -9.84 13.21
N GLU A 73 7.45 -9.36 12.96
CA GLU A 73 8.39 -8.88 13.98
C GLU A 73 8.35 -7.35 14.15
N VAL A 74 7.49 -6.65 13.39
CA VAL A 74 7.30 -5.20 13.47
C VAL A 74 6.14 -4.89 14.42
N SER A 75 6.34 -3.97 15.36
CA SER A 75 5.25 -3.47 16.22
C SER A 75 4.96 -2.00 15.95
N GLY A 76 3.70 -1.60 16.09
CA GLY A 76 3.29 -0.21 16.04
C GLY A 76 3.93 0.61 17.15
N LYS A 77 4.18 0.02 18.32
CA LYS A 77 4.93 0.67 19.39
C LYS A 77 6.34 1.07 18.95
N ASP A 78 7.11 0.14 18.36
CA ASP A 78 8.47 0.42 17.90
C ASP A 78 8.46 1.48 16.79
N ILE A 79 7.48 1.42 15.87
CA ILE A 79 7.30 2.43 14.83
C ILE A 79 7.07 3.82 15.45
N LEU A 80 6.17 3.95 16.43
CA LEU A 80 5.90 5.22 17.09
C LEU A 80 7.15 5.75 17.82
N GLU A 81 7.91 4.88 18.47
CA GLU A 81 9.18 5.24 19.13
C GLU A 81 10.25 5.71 18.11
N MET A 82 10.43 4.99 17.00
CA MET A 82 11.41 5.31 15.97
C MET A 82 11.07 6.60 15.20
N THR A 83 9.77 6.86 15.00
CA THR A 83 9.28 8.02 14.23
C THR A 83 9.04 9.25 15.09
N GLY A 84 8.88 9.08 16.41
CA GLY A 84 8.46 10.13 17.34
C GLY A 84 6.98 10.52 17.24
N LEU A 85 6.20 9.83 16.40
CA LEU A 85 4.76 10.05 16.27
C LEU A 85 4.02 9.53 17.51
N GLN A 86 2.90 10.17 17.83
CA GLN A 86 1.94 9.62 18.79
C GLN A 86 0.90 8.76 18.08
N LYS A 87 0.31 7.82 18.82
CA LYS A 87 -0.82 7.03 18.35
C LYS A 87 -1.93 7.97 17.85
N GLY A 88 -2.38 7.75 16.63
CA GLY A 88 -3.43 8.56 16.01
C GLY A 88 -2.95 9.72 15.13
N GLU A 89 -1.64 10.05 15.14
CA GLU A 89 -1.11 11.21 14.42
C GLU A 89 -0.77 10.92 12.96
N LEU A 90 -0.31 9.70 12.65
CA LEU A 90 0.11 9.29 11.31
C LEU A 90 -1.01 9.54 10.27
N ASP A 91 -0.69 10.21 9.16
CA ASP A 91 -1.69 10.51 8.14
C ASP A 91 -2.00 9.29 7.29
N ILE A 92 -0.97 8.64 6.72
CA ILE A 92 -1.17 7.52 5.79
C ILE A 92 -0.33 6.30 6.19
N MET A 93 -0.98 5.14 6.28
CA MET A 93 -0.33 3.84 6.32
C MET A 93 -0.52 3.12 4.99
N ASP A 94 0.56 2.98 4.23
CA ASP A 94 0.60 2.29 2.95
C ASP A 94 1.08 0.84 3.11
N GLY A 95 0.48 -0.09 2.38
CA GLY A 95 0.97 -1.47 2.36
C GLY A 95 0.54 -2.24 1.12
N SER A 96 1.44 -3.07 0.61
CA SER A 96 1.17 -3.95 -0.54
C SER A 96 1.40 -5.42 -0.17
N PRO A 97 0.64 -5.98 0.80
CA PRO A 97 0.87 -7.34 1.28
C PRO A 97 0.74 -8.34 0.12
N PRO A 98 1.60 -9.38 0.10
CA PRO A 98 1.52 -10.42 -0.92
C PRO A 98 0.14 -11.09 -0.90
N CYS A 99 -0.40 -11.38 -2.09
CA CYS A 99 -1.68 -12.07 -2.21
C CYS A 99 -1.56 -13.49 -1.62
N PRO A 100 -2.45 -13.89 -0.70
CA PRO A 100 -2.56 -15.27 -0.27
C PRO A 100 -2.72 -16.21 -1.48
N PRO A 101 -2.25 -17.47 -1.39
CA PRO A 101 -2.43 -18.44 -2.47
C PRO A 101 -3.92 -18.82 -2.61
N PHE A 102 -4.69 -18.01 -3.34
CA PHE A 102 -6.02 -18.37 -3.78
C PHE A 102 -5.89 -19.20 -5.06
N SER A 103 -6.08 -20.51 -4.96
CA SER A 103 -6.05 -21.40 -6.12
C SER A 103 -7.15 -21.02 -7.12
N MET A 104 -6.75 -20.69 -8.36
CA MET A 104 -7.67 -20.63 -9.52
C MET A 104 -8.23 -22.01 -9.90
N ALA A 105 -7.67 -23.10 -9.37
CA ALA A 105 -7.96 -24.47 -9.74
C ALA A 105 -8.49 -25.27 -8.55
N GLY A 106 -9.68 -24.93 -8.03
CA GLY A 106 -10.54 -25.83 -7.25
C GLY A 106 -10.03 -26.36 -5.89
N SER A 107 -8.75 -26.25 -5.53
CA SER A 107 -8.21 -26.72 -4.25
C SER A 107 -8.09 -25.55 -3.27
N LYS A 108 -9.23 -25.16 -2.69
CA LYS A 108 -9.40 -24.00 -1.77
C LYS A 108 -8.47 -23.97 -0.53
N ARG A 109 -7.53 -24.90 -0.33
CA ARG A 109 -6.73 -25.04 0.90
C ARG A 109 -5.31 -25.59 0.73
N GLU A 110 -4.86 -25.92 -0.48
CA GLU A 110 -3.56 -26.61 -0.64
C GLU A 110 -2.34 -25.71 -0.42
N GLY A 111 -2.49 -24.39 -0.28
CA GLY A 111 -1.39 -23.45 -0.03
C GLY A 111 -1.34 -22.83 1.36
N TRP A 112 -2.34 -23.10 2.21
CA TRP A 112 -2.44 -22.51 3.56
C TRP A 112 -1.52 -23.25 4.53
N ASN A 113 -0.90 -22.53 5.46
CA ASN A 113 0.13 -23.03 6.39
C ASN A 113 1.36 -23.64 5.68
N LYS A 114 1.65 -23.23 4.44
CA LYS A 114 2.83 -23.70 3.71
C LYS A 114 3.91 -22.65 3.68
N GLU A 115 5.13 -23.10 3.95
CA GLU A 115 6.34 -22.34 3.69
C GLU A 115 6.48 -22.12 2.18
N LYS A 116 6.61 -20.86 1.76
CA LYS A 116 7.07 -20.54 0.41
C LYS A 116 8.45 -19.95 0.48
N VAL A 117 9.30 -20.38 -0.45
CA VAL A 117 10.57 -19.71 -0.71
C VAL A 117 10.31 -18.65 -1.78
N ALA A 118 10.39 -17.39 -1.40
CA ALA A 118 10.41 -16.26 -2.34
C ALA A 118 11.83 -15.70 -2.34
N TYR A 119 12.49 -15.72 -3.50
CA TYR A 119 13.83 -15.14 -3.68
C TYR A 119 14.89 -15.64 -2.68
N GLY A 120 14.81 -16.92 -2.30
CA GLY A 120 15.75 -17.55 -1.36
C GLY A 120 15.39 -17.40 0.11
N MET A 121 14.38 -16.61 0.45
CA MET A 121 13.88 -16.44 1.81
C MET A 121 12.61 -17.27 2.05
N LYS A 122 12.53 -17.96 3.19
CA LYS A 122 11.36 -18.74 3.60
C LYS A 122 10.36 -17.82 4.28
N GLN A 123 9.14 -17.76 3.75
CA GLN A 123 8.03 -17.04 4.34
C GLN A 123 6.89 -18.00 4.64
N GLN A 124 6.45 -18.02 5.89
CA GLN A 124 5.40 -18.92 6.38
C GLN A 124 4.12 -18.12 6.61
N ASN A 125 2.98 -18.74 6.33
CA ASN A 125 1.64 -18.15 6.44
C ASN A 125 1.54 -16.77 5.77
N ILE A 126 1.79 -16.73 4.46
CA ILE A 126 1.68 -15.51 3.65
C ILE A 126 0.26 -14.94 3.70
N GLU A 127 -0.74 -15.81 3.91
CA GLU A 127 -2.11 -15.44 4.14
C GLU A 127 -2.29 -14.46 5.30
N ASP A 128 -1.46 -14.56 6.35
CA ASP A 128 -1.62 -13.78 7.59
C ASP A 128 -1.05 -12.35 7.47
N LEU A 129 -0.26 -12.06 6.43
CA LEU A 129 0.50 -10.81 6.33
C LEU A 129 -0.37 -9.56 6.19
N THR A 130 -1.56 -9.71 5.60
CA THR A 130 -2.57 -8.65 5.60
C THR A 130 -3.09 -8.35 7.01
N TRP A 131 -3.22 -9.37 7.87
CA TRP A 131 -3.66 -9.18 9.25
C TRP A 131 -2.58 -8.56 10.13
N GLU A 132 -1.30 -8.76 9.82
CA GLU A 132 -0.22 -8.01 10.47
C GLU A 132 -0.33 -6.51 10.19
N MET A 133 -0.70 -6.13 8.97
CA MET A 133 -0.98 -4.74 8.63
C MET A 133 -2.19 -4.19 9.42
N ILE A 134 -3.27 -4.97 9.57
CA ILE A 134 -4.43 -4.59 10.40
C ILE A 134 -4.04 -4.47 11.88
N ARG A 135 -3.23 -5.41 12.41
CA ARG A 135 -2.70 -5.36 13.78
C ARG A 135 -1.91 -4.07 14.02
N ILE A 136 -0.99 -3.75 13.12
CA ILE A 136 -0.20 -2.51 13.22
C ILE A 136 -1.11 -1.27 13.08
N ALA A 137 -2.13 -1.31 12.23
CA ALA A 137 -3.12 -0.23 12.14
C ALA A 137 -3.88 0.00 13.45
N GLU A 138 -4.24 -1.05 14.19
CA GLU A 138 -4.89 -0.94 15.50
C GLU A 138 -3.95 -0.34 16.57
N GLU A 139 -2.66 -0.64 16.47
CA GLU A 139 -1.62 -0.12 17.36
C GLU A 139 -1.31 1.36 17.08
N VAL A 140 -1.12 1.73 15.82
CA VAL A 140 -0.70 3.07 15.36
C VAL A 140 -1.88 4.03 15.17
N MET A 141 -3.05 3.51 14.77
CA MET A 141 -4.25 4.25 14.38
C MET A 141 -4.02 5.34 13.32
N PRO A 142 -3.48 5.05 12.12
CA PRO A 142 -3.36 6.04 11.05
C PRO A 142 -4.71 6.69 10.68
N LYS A 143 -4.70 7.89 10.10
CA LYS A 143 -5.92 8.55 9.60
C LYS A 143 -6.48 7.83 8.37
N VAL A 144 -5.58 7.39 7.48
CA VAL A 144 -5.91 6.67 6.24
C VAL A 144 -5.01 5.45 6.08
N ILE A 145 -5.58 4.35 5.61
CA ILE A 145 -4.87 3.14 5.23
C ILE A 145 -5.11 2.90 3.75
N VAL A 146 -4.02 2.65 3.02
CA VAL A 146 -4.07 2.24 1.61
C VAL A 146 -3.45 0.87 1.49
N CYS A 147 -4.24 -0.11 1.08
CA CYS A 147 -3.80 -1.48 0.83
C CYS A 147 -3.94 -1.81 -0.65
N GLU A 148 -2.82 -2.10 -1.32
CA GLU A 148 -2.81 -2.62 -2.69
C GLU A 148 -2.84 -4.14 -2.68
N ASN A 149 -3.54 -4.73 -3.65
CA ASN A 149 -3.41 -6.15 -3.95
C ASN A 149 -3.70 -6.48 -5.42
N VAL A 150 -3.48 -7.74 -5.80
CA VAL A 150 -3.83 -8.24 -7.13
C VAL A 150 -5.34 -8.22 -7.36
N LYS A 151 -5.76 -7.97 -8.61
CA LYS A 151 -7.17 -8.03 -9.01
C LYS A 151 -7.86 -9.35 -8.63
N GLY A 152 -7.12 -10.46 -8.57
CA GLY A 152 -7.65 -11.76 -8.15
C GLY A 152 -8.36 -11.75 -6.80
N LEU A 153 -7.97 -10.85 -5.89
CA LEU A 153 -8.59 -10.68 -4.57
C LEU A 153 -10.07 -10.27 -4.64
N SER A 154 -10.49 -9.58 -5.72
CA SER A 154 -11.88 -9.17 -5.92
C SER A 154 -12.75 -10.23 -6.62
N MET A 155 -12.18 -11.39 -6.96
CA MET A 155 -12.89 -12.45 -7.69
C MET A 155 -13.66 -13.35 -6.72
N ASP A 156 -14.70 -14.04 -7.21
CA ASP A 156 -15.61 -14.84 -6.37
C ASP A 156 -14.88 -15.89 -5.49
N TYR A 157 -13.76 -16.44 -5.97
CA TYR A 157 -12.98 -17.41 -5.20
C TYR A 157 -12.24 -16.81 -4.00
N ALA A 158 -11.98 -15.49 -3.99
CA ALA A 158 -11.24 -14.76 -2.96
C ALA A 158 -12.09 -13.70 -2.23
N ARG A 159 -13.36 -13.52 -2.65
CA ARG A 159 -14.29 -12.53 -2.09
C ARG A 159 -14.44 -12.61 -0.57
N ASP A 160 -14.45 -13.83 -0.01
CA ASP A 160 -14.54 -14.03 1.44
C ASP A 160 -13.34 -13.42 2.19
N HIS A 161 -12.15 -13.47 1.58
CA HIS A 161 -10.95 -12.88 2.17
C HIS A 161 -11.00 -11.36 2.09
N LEU A 162 -11.38 -10.78 0.95
CA LEU A 162 -11.57 -9.34 0.82
C LEU A 162 -12.63 -8.82 1.80
N ASN A 163 -13.76 -9.52 1.93
CA ASN A 163 -14.81 -9.17 2.89
C ASN A 163 -14.29 -9.25 4.33
N LYS A 164 -13.48 -10.26 4.66
CA LYS A 164 -12.87 -10.37 5.99
C LYS A 164 -11.92 -9.20 6.28
N MET A 165 -11.11 -8.78 5.31
CA MET A 165 -10.26 -7.59 5.46
C MET A 165 -11.10 -6.34 5.75
N ILE A 166 -12.15 -6.11 4.98
CA ILE A 166 -13.08 -4.97 5.15
C ILE A 166 -13.66 -4.99 6.57
N VAL A 167 -14.23 -6.12 6.98
CA VAL A 167 -14.84 -6.28 8.31
C VAL A 167 -13.82 -6.10 9.43
N ASP A 168 -12.59 -6.57 9.26
CA ASP A 168 -11.56 -6.45 10.28
C ASP A 168 -11.00 -5.01 10.39
N PHE A 169 -10.94 -4.25 9.29
CA PHE A 169 -10.69 -2.80 9.34
C PHE A 169 -11.86 -2.04 10.00
N GLU A 170 -13.11 -2.38 9.66
CA GLU A 170 -14.30 -1.76 10.26
C GLU A 170 -14.37 -1.99 11.78
N LYS A 171 -13.98 -3.17 12.26
CA LYS A 171 -13.91 -3.47 13.70
C LYS A 171 -12.95 -2.56 14.48
N ILE A 172 -11.90 -2.05 13.83
CA ILE A 172 -10.92 -1.17 14.47
C ILE A 172 -11.22 0.32 14.22
N GLY A 173 -12.41 0.67 13.73
CA GLY A 173 -12.90 2.05 13.62
C GLY A 173 -12.56 2.75 12.31
N TYR A 174 -12.64 2.03 11.19
CA TYR A 174 -12.43 2.58 9.86
C TYR A 174 -13.59 2.26 8.93
N SER A 175 -13.98 3.23 8.13
CA SER A 175 -14.88 3.02 7.01
C SER A 175 -14.09 2.71 5.75
N VAL A 176 -14.45 1.64 5.05
CA VAL A 176 -13.64 1.04 3.99
C VAL A 176 -14.33 1.13 2.63
N THR A 177 -13.55 1.43 1.60
CA THR A 177 -13.96 1.30 0.19
C THR A 177 -12.86 0.65 -0.63
N TRP A 178 -13.20 0.12 -1.80
CA TRP A 178 -12.20 -0.45 -2.70
C TRP A 178 -12.60 -0.27 -4.17
N LYS A 179 -11.59 -0.23 -5.04
CA LYS A 179 -11.79 -0.14 -6.50
C LYS A 179 -10.67 -0.89 -7.23
N ILE A 180 -11.03 -1.52 -8.34
CA ILE A 180 -10.04 -2.04 -9.29
C ILE A 180 -9.59 -0.87 -10.16
N MET A 181 -8.30 -0.58 -10.13
CA MET A 181 -7.66 0.48 -10.90
C MET A 181 -6.81 -0.14 -12.00
N LYS A 182 -6.75 0.52 -13.17
CA LYS A 182 -5.99 0.04 -14.33
C LYS A 182 -4.93 1.06 -14.69
N GLY A 183 -3.66 0.65 -14.75
CA GLY A 183 -2.55 1.58 -15.05
C GLY A 183 -2.73 2.36 -16.35
N HIS A 184 -3.28 1.71 -17.38
CA HIS A 184 -3.57 2.33 -18.68
C HIS A 184 -4.73 3.34 -18.67
N GLU A 185 -5.51 3.43 -17.60
CA GLU A 185 -6.51 4.49 -17.37
C GLU A 185 -5.91 5.68 -16.60
N HIS A 186 -4.62 5.60 -16.25
CA HIS A 186 -3.87 6.60 -15.47
C HIS A 186 -2.48 6.90 -16.08
N GLY A 187 -2.38 6.89 -17.41
CA GLY A 187 -1.19 7.35 -18.13
C GLY A 187 -0.02 6.36 -18.22
N VAL A 188 -0.17 5.11 -17.75
CA VAL A 188 0.87 4.08 -17.89
C VAL A 188 0.54 3.17 -19.08
N PRO A 189 1.40 3.05 -20.12
CA PRO A 189 1.16 2.19 -21.30
C PRO A 189 1.29 0.68 -21.00
N GLN A 190 0.73 0.22 -19.89
CA GLN A 190 0.81 -1.16 -19.41
C GLN A 190 -0.56 -1.69 -19.00
N LYS A 191 -0.90 -2.89 -19.46
CA LYS A 191 -2.06 -3.65 -18.97
C LYS A 191 -1.75 -4.22 -17.58
N ARG A 192 -2.02 -3.44 -16.54
CA ARG A 192 -1.87 -3.84 -15.15
C ARG A 192 -3.09 -3.39 -14.35
N GLU A 193 -3.76 -4.35 -13.73
CA GLU A 193 -4.94 -4.10 -12.90
C GLU A 193 -4.64 -4.52 -11.47
N ARG A 194 -5.05 -3.68 -10.51
CA ARG A 194 -4.86 -3.88 -9.08
C ARG A 194 -6.08 -3.42 -8.31
N VAL A 195 -6.38 -4.11 -7.21
CA VAL A 195 -7.39 -3.63 -6.27
C VAL A 195 -6.69 -2.72 -5.27
N PHE A 196 -7.28 -1.55 -5.04
CA PHE A 196 -6.89 -0.64 -3.99
C PHE A 196 -8.02 -0.59 -2.98
N ILE A 197 -7.67 -0.86 -1.72
CA ILE A 197 -8.56 -0.79 -0.58
C ILE A 197 -8.14 0.43 0.23
N VAL A 198 -9.08 1.34 0.44
CA VAL A 198 -8.86 2.58 1.19
C VAL A 198 -9.75 2.52 2.42
N ALA A 199 -9.13 2.59 3.59
CA ALA A 199 -9.83 2.67 4.86
C ALA A 199 -9.54 4.03 5.50
N VAL A 200 -10.59 4.77 5.88
CA VAL A 200 -10.46 6.08 6.54
C VAL A 200 -11.01 5.96 7.94
N ARG A 201 -10.25 6.44 8.93
CA ARG A 201 -10.64 6.38 10.34
C ARG A 201 -11.93 7.19 10.56
N ASP A 202 -12.87 6.65 11.34
CA ASP A 202 -14.24 7.19 11.37
C ASP A 202 -14.30 8.64 11.90
N ASP A 203 -13.49 8.99 12.91
CA ASP A 203 -13.38 10.35 13.42
C ASP A 203 -12.82 11.35 12.39
N VAL A 204 -11.98 10.87 11.47
CA VAL A 204 -11.43 11.69 10.38
C VAL A 204 -12.51 11.97 9.33
N LEU A 205 -13.35 10.98 9.00
CA LEU A 205 -14.50 11.18 8.11
C LEU A 205 -15.51 12.18 8.69
N ASP A 206 -15.83 12.03 9.97
CA ASP A 206 -16.70 12.95 10.69
C ASP A 206 -16.13 14.38 10.68
N ALA A 207 -14.82 14.53 10.92
CA ALA A 207 -14.15 15.82 10.94
C ALA A 207 -14.20 16.55 9.59
N ILE A 208 -14.15 15.82 8.47
CA ILE A 208 -14.24 16.41 7.12
C ILE A 208 -15.67 16.45 6.57
N GLY A 209 -16.65 15.92 7.32
CA GLY A 209 -18.05 15.87 6.91
C GLY A 209 -18.29 14.99 5.67
N LEU A 210 -17.48 13.93 5.47
CA LEU A 210 -17.61 13.01 4.35
C LEU A 210 -18.41 11.77 4.79
N PRO A 211 -19.67 11.58 4.34
CA PRO A 211 -20.44 10.40 4.69
C PRO A 211 -19.79 9.14 4.11
N PHE A 212 -19.84 8.01 4.82
CA PHE A 212 -19.27 6.74 4.35
C PHE A 212 -19.79 6.33 2.96
N MET A 213 -21.03 6.67 2.62
CA MET A 213 -21.65 6.40 1.31
C MET A 213 -20.94 7.11 0.14
N CYS A 214 -20.15 8.16 0.42
CA CYS A 214 -19.41 8.94 -0.56
C CYS A 214 -17.93 8.54 -0.67
N LEU A 215 -17.47 7.55 0.10
CA LEU A 215 -16.07 7.08 0.09
C LEU A 215 -15.59 6.64 -1.29
N SER A 216 -16.47 6.11 -2.14
CA SER A 216 -16.11 5.72 -3.51
C SER A 216 -15.61 6.89 -4.37
N GLY A 217 -15.94 8.13 -4.00
CA GLY A 217 -15.43 9.35 -4.63
C GLY A 217 -13.97 9.69 -4.29
N LEU A 218 -13.32 8.94 -3.39
CA LEU A 218 -11.89 9.11 -3.10
C LEU A 218 -10.98 8.62 -4.23
N PHE A 219 -11.47 7.71 -5.07
CA PHE A 219 -10.66 7.19 -6.17
C PHE A 219 -10.57 8.20 -7.31
N PRO A 220 -9.38 8.40 -7.90
CA PRO A 220 -9.23 9.34 -8.99
C PRO A 220 -10.06 8.92 -10.22
N GLU A 221 -10.53 9.92 -10.95
CA GLU A 221 -11.14 9.74 -12.26
C GLU A 221 -10.12 9.20 -13.26
N THR A 222 -10.62 8.48 -14.26
CA THR A 222 -9.78 7.97 -15.35
C THR A 222 -9.41 9.11 -16.30
N THR A 223 -8.20 9.05 -16.86
CA THR A 223 -7.82 9.96 -17.95
C THR A 223 -8.28 9.40 -19.29
N SER A 224 -8.73 10.28 -20.18
CA SER A 224 -8.99 9.95 -21.58
C SER A 224 -7.70 9.85 -22.41
N GLU A 225 -6.59 10.31 -21.85
CA GLU A 225 -5.33 10.48 -22.55
C GLU A 225 -4.51 9.19 -22.45
N ARG A 226 -3.97 8.76 -23.59
CA ARG A 226 -3.22 7.51 -23.68
C ARG A 226 -1.78 7.82 -24.03
N THR A 227 -0.90 7.25 -23.24
CA THR A 227 0.52 7.16 -23.53
C THR A 227 0.77 5.88 -24.32
N SER A 228 1.58 5.97 -25.36
CA SER A 228 2.06 4.84 -26.13
C SER A 228 3.32 4.25 -25.51
N ILE A 229 3.67 3.03 -25.91
CA ILE A 229 4.93 2.41 -25.46
C ILE A 229 6.14 3.18 -26.00
N GLY A 230 6.07 3.70 -27.23
CA GLY A 230 7.13 4.52 -27.82
C GLY A 230 7.38 5.79 -27.01
N GLU A 231 6.32 6.55 -26.69
CA GLU A 231 6.45 7.75 -25.84
C GLU A 231 7.01 7.50 -24.44
N ALA A 232 6.95 6.27 -23.94
CA ALA A 232 7.51 5.90 -22.63
C ALA A 232 8.92 5.29 -22.70
N ILE A 233 9.43 5.00 -23.89
CA ILE A 233 10.75 4.35 -24.11
C ILE A 233 11.69 5.24 -24.93
N ASP A 234 11.19 6.08 -25.84
CA ASP A 234 11.97 6.87 -26.81
C ASP A 234 12.73 8.07 -26.18
N ASP A 235 13.05 7.98 -24.88
CA ASP A 235 13.95 8.88 -24.14
C ASP A 235 15.35 8.25 -23.98
#